data_AF-A0A2E5CAY3-F1
#
_entry.id   AF-A0A2E5CAY3-F1
#
_cell.length_a   1.000
_cell.length_b   1.000
_cell.length_c   1.000
_cell.angle_alpha   90.00
_cell.angle_beta   90.00
_cell.angle_gamma   90.00
#
_symmetry.space_group_name_H-M   'P 1'
#
loop_
_entity.id
_entity.type
_entity.pdbx_description
1 polymer ?
#
loop_
_entity_poly.entity_id
_entity_poly.type
_entity_poly.pdbx_seq_one_letter_code
_entity_poly.pdbx_strand_id
1 'polypeptide(L)'
;MARHLNLVQSDFEKLEKRVLPRFPFCYLIFKSENSSNRVFEVKDISHSGMQLALKSGNSGEREGGSLKGEIHWLGKSLKVQGSVKWAKENRLGVEFSGQATQREAVDGFLKIENFANSLKPLHKEELGLELPPKLKYWLRSDGPVEVFIWRHNDGELSKFQVLIMENFIEWKDTKGLQTGRVISKRDIDTPLISEDEFVFKLDDGIDDDKIGMAKKLLTNVDVDKLSQDALDFMLMKLS
;
A
#
# COMPACT_ATOMS: atom_id res chain seq x y z
N MET A 1 31.14 32.54 33.29
CA MET A 1 29.80 31.92 33.15
C MET A 1 29.90 30.80 32.13
N ALA A 2 29.77 29.55 32.58
CA ALA A 2 29.88 28.37 31.73
C ALA A 2 28.67 28.30 30.78
N ARG A 3 28.93 28.31 29.46
CA ARG A 3 27.90 28.06 28.44
C ARG A 3 27.61 26.56 28.43
N HIS A 4 26.50 26.17 29.05
CA HIS A 4 25.89 24.86 28.80
C HIS A 4 25.42 24.82 27.33
N LEU A 5 26.08 24.00 26.52
CA LEU A 5 25.55 23.57 25.23
C LEU A 5 24.43 22.57 25.52
N ASN A 6 23.18 23.01 25.40
CA ASN A 6 22.07 22.07 25.27
C ASN A 6 22.21 21.39 23.90
N LEU A 7 22.60 20.12 23.89
CA LEU A 7 22.34 19.24 22.75
C LEU A 7 20.82 19.11 22.64
N VAL A 8 20.21 19.92 21.77
CA VAL A 8 18.88 19.62 21.26
C VAL A 8 19.10 18.52 20.23
N GLN A 9 18.99 17.26 20.67
CA GLN A 9 18.80 16.14 19.78
C GLN A 9 17.39 16.31 19.20
N SER A 10 17.29 17.04 18.09
CA SER A 10 16.06 17.06 17.32
C SER A 10 15.89 15.65 16.76
N ASP A 11 14.88 14.93 17.25
CA ASP A 11 14.35 13.71 16.68
C ASP A 11 13.91 14.01 15.24
N PHE A 12 14.87 14.03 14.32
CA PHE A 12 14.59 14.12 12.90
C PHE A 12 14.01 12.76 12.51
N GLU A 13 12.68 12.69 12.49
CA GLU A 13 11.99 11.60 11.82
C GLU A 13 12.61 11.45 10.42
N LYS A 14 13.16 10.27 10.13
CA LYS A 14 13.79 9.99 8.83
C LYS A 14 12.69 9.84 7.78
N LEU A 15 12.23 10.99 7.28
CA LEU A 15 11.29 11.06 6.17
C LEU A 15 12.04 10.93 4.84
N GLU A 16 11.60 10.01 4.00
CA GLU A 16 12.14 9.81 2.66
C GLU A 16 11.04 9.90 1.62
N LYS A 17 11.26 10.76 0.62
CA LYS A 17 10.34 10.91 -0.51
C LYS A 17 10.86 10.14 -1.72
N ARG A 18 10.00 9.33 -2.34
CA ARG A 18 10.33 8.55 -3.54
C ARG A 18 9.22 8.60 -4.56
N VAL A 19 9.59 8.46 -5.82
CA VAL A 19 8.65 8.29 -6.93
C VAL A 19 8.75 6.85 -7.40
N LEU A 20 7.59 6.19 -7.51
CA LEU A 20 7.46 4.81 -7.97
C LEU A 20 6.45 4.77 -9.13
N PRO A 21 6.56 3.80 -10.05
CA PRO A 21 5.62 3.70 -11.15
C PRO A 21 4.20 3.41 -10.61
N ARG A 22 3.19 4.00 -11.25
CA ARG A 22 1.79 3.84 -10.85
C ARG A 22 1.03 3.07 -11.90
N PHE A 23 0.25 2.08 -11.47
CA PHE A 23 -0.75 1.46 -12.33
C PHE A 23 -2.08 2.23 -12.19
N PRO A 24 -2.69 2.74 -13.29
CA PRO A 24 -3.74 3.76 -13.21
C PRO A 24 -5.11 3.19 -12.81
N PHE A 25 -5.27 1.87 -12.80
CA PHE A 25 -6.52 1.22 -12.42
C PHE A 25 -6.55 0.91 -10.92
N CYS A 26 -7.72 1.09 -10.30
CA CYS A 26 -8.01 0.62 -8.95
C CYS A 26 -9.31 -0.18 -9.00
N TYR A 27 -9.24 -1.43 -8.55
CA TYR A 27 -10.37 -2.35 -8.56
C TYR A 27 -10.97 -2.57 -7.16
N LEU A 28 -10.37 -1.95 -6.13
CA LEU A 28 -10.93 -1.89 -4.78
C LEU A 28 -11.87 -0.68 -4.70
N ILE A 29 -13.17 -0.96 -4.65
CA ILE A 29 -14.21 0.07 -4.67
C ILE A 29 -15.14 -0.08 -3.48
N PHE A 30 -15.71 1.03 -3.03
CA PHE A 30 -16.76 1.05 -2.02
C PHE A 30 -18.05 1.58 -2.63
N LYS A 31 -19.14 0.83 -2.48
CA LYS A 31 -20.47 1.21 -2.93
C LYS A 31 -21.32 1.61 -1.73
N SER A 32 -21.73 2.87 -1.68
CA SER A 32 -22.55 3.41 -0.59
C SER A 32 -24.00 2.92 -0.69
N GLU A 33 -24.57 2.52 0.44
CA GLU A 33 -26.00 2.21 0.58
C GLU A 33 -26.85 3.48 0.72
N ASN A 34 -26.34 4.50 1.42
CA ASN A 34 -27.12 5.68 1.83
C ASN A 34 -27.19 6.78 0.76
N SER A 35 -26.15 6.92 -0.06
CA SER A 35 -25.99 8.07 -0.96
C SER A 35 -26.08 7.65 -2.43
N SER A 36 -27.26 7.83 -3.05
CA SER A 36 -27.51 7.80 -4.51
C SER A 36 -26.70 6.77 -5.32
N ASN A 37 -26.49 5.56 -4.78
CA ASN A 37 -25.69 4.50 -5.41
C ASN A 37 -24.23 4.92 -5.77
N ARG A 38 -23.62 5.83 -5.01
CA ARG A 38 -22.28 6.35 -5.27
C ARG A 38 -21.23 5.26 -5.09
N VAL A 39 -20.31 5.23 -6.05
CA VAL A 39 -19.15 4.33 -6.04
C VAL A 39 -17.89 5.16 -5.82
N PHE A 40 -17.15 4.79 -4.78
CA PHE A 40 -15.89 5.39 -4.38
C PHE A 40 -14.76 4.44 -4.73
N GLU A 41 -13.62 5.01 -5.13
CA GLU A 41 -12.35 4.29 -5.13
C GLU A 41 -11.85 4.20 -3.69
N VAL A 42 -11.43 3.02 -3.24
CA VAL A 42 -10.74 2.88 -1.97
C VAL A 42 -9.27 3.18 -2.21
N LYS A 43 -8.79 4.30 -1.69
CA LYS A 43 -7.40 4.76 -1.83
C LYS A 43 -6.46 4.08 -0.84
N ASP A 44 -6.98 3.79 0.35
CA ASP A 44 -6.25 3.13 1.43
C ASP A 44 -7.24 2.39 2.33
N ILE A 45 -6.79 1.28 2.93
CA ILE A 45 -7.60 0.44 3.82
C ILE A 45 -6.72 -0.21 4.89
N SER A 46 -7.22 -0.22 6.11
CA SER A 46 -6.62 -0.88 7.27
C SER A 46 -7.70 -1.64 8.06
N HIS A 47 -7.29 -2.26 9.16
CA HIS A 47 -8.23 -2.93 10.06
C HIS A 47 -9.18 -1.96 10.79
N SER A 48 -8.82 -0.68 10.90
CA SER A 48 -9.60 0.33 11.64
C SER A 48 -10.39 1.27 10.72
N GLY A 49 -10.08 1.32 9.43
CA GLY A 49 -10.76 2.25 8.54
C GLY A 49 -10.28 2.21 7.11
N MET A 50 -10.75 3.18 6.33
CA MET A 50 -10.40 3.33 4.92
C MET A 50 -10.45 4.79 4.48
N GLN A 51 -9.73 5.09 3.40
CA GLN A 51 -9.82 6.35 2.69
C GLN A 51 -10.52 6.12 1.36
N LEU A 52 -11.56 6.92 1.10
CA LEU A 52 -12.37 6.87 -0.09
C LEU A 52 -12.14 8.11 -0.95
N ALA A 53 -12.19 7.94 -2.27
CA ALA A 53 -12.13 9.03 -3.23
C ALA A 53 -13.20 8.88 -4.31
N LEU A 54 -13.85 10.00 -4.67
CA LEU A 54 -14.70 10.08 -5.85
C LEU A 54 -13.87 10.56 -7.04
N LYS A 55 -14.04 9.92 -8.19
CA LYS A 55 -13.45 10.38 -9.46
C LYS A 55 -14.01 11.72 -9.92
N SER A 56 -15.28 11.98 -9.62
CA SER A 56 -15.98 13.21 -10.00
C SER A 56 -17.09 13.55 -9.02
N GLY A 57 -17.27 14.84 -8.77
CA GLY A 57 -18.34 15.37 -7.91
C GLY A 57 -17.94 15.50 -6.44
N ASN A 58 -18.88 15.99 -5.64
CA ASN A 58 -18.71 16.18 -4.20
C ASN A 58 -19.31 15.00 -3.43
N SER A 59 -18.58 14.48 -2.45
CA SER A 59 -19.04 13.39 -1.58
C SER A 59 -20.33 13.70 -0.86
N GLY A 60 -20.62 14.97 -0.55
CA GLY A 60 -21.79 15.41 0.20
C GLY A 60 -21.82 14.91 1.64
N GLU A 61 -20.86 14.07 2.02
CA GLU A 61 -20.69 13.52 3.36
C GLU A 61 -20.10 14.58 4.28
N ARG A 62 -20.43 14.50 5.56
CA ARG A 62 -19.94 15.42 6.59
C ARG A 62 -19.21 14.64 7.67
N GLU A 63 -18.23 15.30 8.27
CA GLU A 63 -17.55 14.78 9.46
C GLU A 63 -18.58 14.45 10.56
N GLY A 64 -18.39 13.30 11.21
CA GLY A 64 -19.33 12.73 12.18
C GLY A 64 -20.51 11.95 11.55
N GLY A 65 -20.71 12.01 10.22
CA GLY A 65 -21.72 11.24 9.52
C GLY A 65 -21.47 9.73 9.60
N SER A 66 -22.53 8.92 9.49
CA SER A 66 -22.38 7.47 9.36
C SER A 66 -22.46 7.04 7.91
N LEU A 67 -21.49 6.23 7.49
CA LEU A 67 -21.43 5.64 6.16
C LEU A 67 -21.67 4.14 6.25
N LYS A 68 -22.53 3.61 5.38
CA LYS A 68 -22.81 2.18 5.25
C LYS A 68 -22.70 1.79 3.79
N GLY A 69 -22.18 0.60 3.52
CA GLY A 69 -22.03 0.11 2.16
C GLY A 69 -21.23 -1.16 2.07
N GLU A 70 -20.78 -1.46 0.86
CA GLU A 70 -20.07 -2.69 0.53
C GLU A 70 -18.75 -2.37 -0.17
N ILE A 71 -17.66 -2.94 0.34
CA ILE A 71 -16.35 -2.95 -0.30
C ILE A 71 -16.33 -4.12 -1.27
N HIS A 72 -15.98 -3.87 -2.53
CA HIS A 72 -15.81 -4.91 -3.54
C HIS A 72 -14.35 -5.01 -3.96
N TRP A 73 -13.85 -6.25 -4.04
CA TRP A 73 -12.49 -6.55 -4.44
C TRP A 73 -12.40 -7.92 -5.09
N LEU A 74 -12.10 -7.95 -6.39
CA LEU A 74 -11.85 -9.18 -7.17
C LEU A 74 -12.91 -10.28 -6.95
N GLY A 75 -14.19 -9.90 -7.05
CA GLY A 75 -15.32 -10.82 -6.90
C GLY A 75 -15.70 -11.12 -5.44
N LYS A 76 -14.90 -10.69 -4.47
CA LYS A 76 -15.27 -10.70 -3.05
C LYS A 76 -15.96 -9.39 -2.68
N SER A 77 -16.85 -9.46 -1.70
CA SER A 77 -17.49 -8.29 -1.14
C SER A 77 -17.58 -8.35 0.38
N LEU A 78 -17.50 -7.18 1.02
CA LEU A 78 -17.54 -7.02 2.46
C LEU A 78 -18.46 -5.86 2.83
N LYS A 79 -19.52 -6.15 3.58
CA LYS A 79 -20.38 -5.11 4.15
C LYS A 79 -19.67 -4.41 5.30
N VAL A 80 -19.59 -3.08 5.23
CA VAL A 80 -18.98 -2.24 6.26
C VAL A 80 -19.90 -1.10 6.64
N GLN A 81 -19.75 -0.67 7.89
CA GLN A 81 -20.35 0.51 8.47
C GLN A 81 -19.25 1.27 9.18
N GLY A 82 -19.27 2.59 9.09
CA GLY A 82 -18.30 3.43 9.77
C GLY A 82 -18.80 4.83 10.06
N SER A 83 -17.92 5.61 10.69
CA SER A 83 -18.09 7.04 10.93
C SER A 83 -17.09 7.81 10.08
N VAL A 84 -17.55 8.90 9.45
CA VAL A 84 -16.71 9.79 8.67
C VAL A 84 -15.88 10.63 9.65
N LYS A 85 -14.56 10.43 9.66
CA LYS A 85 -13.62 11.17 10.53
C LYS A 85 -13.16 12.48 9.94
N TRP A 86 -13.14 12.56 8.62
CA TRP A 86 -12.89 13.80 7.90
C TRP A 86 -13.50 13.70 6.51
N ALA A 87 -13.98 14.82 5.99
CA ALA A 87 -14.51 14.94 4.64
C ALA A 87 -13.88 16.14 3.95
N LYS A 88 -13.34 15.91 2.76
CA LYS A 88 -12.93 16.91 1.77
C LYS A 88 -13.85 16.78 0.55
N GLU A 89 -13.75 17.70 -0.40
CA GLU A 89 -14.65 17.74 -1.57
C GLU A 89 -14.87 16.38 -2.23
N ASN A 90 -13.79 15.69 -2.60
CA ASN A 90 -13.83 14.40 -3.28
C ASN A 90 -13.18 13.25 -2.49
N ARG A 91 -12.77 13.48 -1.24
CA ARG A 91 -12.09 12.47 -0.41
C ARG A 91 -12.68 12.43 0.98
N LEU A 92 -12.68 11.25 1.59
CA LEU A 92 -13.17 11.08 2.96
C LEU A 92 -12.44 9.95 3.67
N GLY A 93 -12.21 10.14 4.96
CA GLY A 93 -11.67 9.12 5.85
C GLY A 93 -12.78 8.53 6.68
N VAL A 94 -12.89 7.21 6.68
CA VAL A 94 -13.92 6.46 7.40
C VAL A 94 -13.24 5.55 8.41
N GLU A 95 -13.66 5.66 9.67
CA GLU A 95 -13.33 4.66 10.69
C GLU A 95 -14.42 3.60 10.71
N PHE A 96 -14.04 2.33 10.66
CA PHE A 96 -14.99 1.22 10.77
C PHE A 96 -15.63 1.18 12.16
N SER A 97 -16.85 0.68 12.24
CA SER A 97 -17.52 0.48 13.51
C SER A 97 -16.79 -0.60 14.32
N GLY A 98 -16.55 -0.35 15.60
CA GLY A 98 -15.85 -1.30 16.49
C GLY A 98 -16.64 -2.55 16.86
N GLN A 99 -17.67 -2.93 16.10
CA GLN A 99 -18.44 -4.15 16.34
C GLN A 99 -17.55 -5.38 16.08
N ALA A 100 -17.50 -6.32 17.03
CA ALA A 100 -16.62 -7.49 16.95
C ALA A 100 -16.81 -8.29 15.65
N THR A 101 -18.06 -8.51 15.24
CA THR A 101 -18.42 -9.21 14.00
C THR A 101 -17.90 -8.50 12.75
N GLN A 102 -17.94 -7.17 12.72
CA GLN A 102 -17.38 -6.41 11.61
C GLN A 102 -15.85 -6.46 11.61
N ARG A 103 -15.22 -6.38 12.78
CA ARG A 103 -13.76 -6.48 12.91
C ARG A 103 -13.25 -7.83 12.39
N GLU A 104 -13.88 -8.93 12.80
CA GLU A 104 -13.53 -10.27 12.30
C GLU A 104 -13.71 -10.40 10.77
N ALA A 105 -14.76 -9.79 10.22
CA ALA A 105 -15.01 -9.80 8.79
C ALA A 105 -13.97 -8.96 8.02
N VAL A 106 -13.59 -7.79 8.53
CA VAL A 106 -12.51 -6.95 7.98
C VAL A 106 -11.17 -7.68 8.06
N ASP A 107 -10.85 -8.28 9.20
CA ASP A 107 -9.62 -9.05 9.41
C ASP A 107 -9.56 -10.23 8.43
N GLY A 108 -10.68 -10.94 8.23
CA GLY A 108 -10.81 -12.01 7.26
C GLY A 108 -10.63 -11.56 5.81
N PHE A 109 -11.16 -10.39 5.47
CA PHE A 109 -11.07 -9.79 4.14
C PHE A 109 -9.63 -9.34 3.82
N LEU A 110 -8.94 -8.74 4.80
CA LEU A 110 -7.57 -8.23 4.71
C LEU A 110 -6.49 -9.27 5.06
N LYS A 111 -6.83 -10.56 5.07
CA LYS A 111 -5.83 -11.63 5.24
C LYS A 111 -4.76 -11.57 4.15
N ILE A 112 -3.50 -11.74 4.54
CA ILE A 112 -2.34 -11.70 3.63
C ILE A 112 -2.45 -12.69 2.48
N GLU A 113 -3.05 -13.86 2.73
CA GLU A 113 -3.31 -14.88 1.72
C GLU A 113 -4.24 -14.37 0.61
N ASN A 114 -5.19 -13.49 0.94
CA ASN A 114 -6.03 -12.85 -0.08
C ASN A 114 -5.22 -11.88 -0.94
N PHE A 115 -4.28 -11.14 -0.35
CA PHE A 115 -3.38 -10.25 -1.11
C PHE A 115 -2.46 -11.04 -2.04
N ALA A 116 -1.83 -12.10 -1.55
CA ALA A 116 -0.92 -12.92 -2.36
C ALA A 116 -1.63 -13.52 -3.59
N ASN A 117 -2.84 -14.07 -3.38
CA ASN A 117 -3.66 -14.65 -4.45
C ASN A 117 -4.09 -13.60 -5.49
N SER A 118 -4.28 -12.34 -5.09
CA SER A 118 -4.73 -11.25 -5.96
C SER A 118 -3.60 -10.48 -6.66
N LEU A 119 -2.33 -10.74 -6.34
CA LEU A 119 -1.21 -10.09 -7.01
C LEU A 119 -1.23 -10.37 -8.52
N LYS A 120 -1.17 -9.30 -9.31
CA LYS A 120 -1.03 -9.31 -10.77
C LYS A 120 0.42 -9.00 -11.15
N PRO A 121 1.05 -9.81 -12.02
CA PRO A 121 2.43 -9.59 -12.46
C PRO A 121 2.46 -8.55 -13.58
N LEU A 122 2.37 -7.25 -13.24
CA LEU A 122 2.30 -6.16 -14.22
C LEU A 122 3.50 -6.10 -15.18
N HIS A 123 4.65 -6.63 -14.77
CA HIS A 123 5.82 -6.77 -15.63
C HIS A 123 5.67 -7.79 -16.78
N LYS A 124 4.64 -8.65 -16.74
CA LYS A 124 4.28 -9.60 -17.81
C LYS A 124 3.09 -9.14 -18.64
N GLU A 125 2.31 -8.17 -18.14
CA GLU A 125 1.08 -7.77 -18.80
C GLU A 125 1.40 -6.80 -19.96
N GLU A 126 0.86 -7.09 -21.15
CA GLU A 126 0.97 -6.23 -22.34
C GLU A 126 0.00 -5.04 -22.26
N LEU A 127 0.02 -4.29 -21.16
CA LEU A 127 -0.83 -3.12 -20.94
C LEU A 127 -0.20 -1.81 -21.43
N GLY A 128 0.88 -1.89 -22.23
CA GLY A 128 1.62 -0.72 -22.68
C GLY A 128 2.29 0.05 -21.54
N LEU A 129 2.54 -0.60 -20.40
CA LEU A 129 3.22 0.01 -19.27
C LEU A 129 4.72 0.10 -19.55
N GLU A 130 5.27 1.31 -19.55
CA GLU A 130 6.71 1.50 -19.56
C GLU A 130 7.26 1.24 -18.14
N LEU A 131 7.99 0.13 -17.99
CA LEU A 131 8.65 -0.17 -16.73
C LEU A 131 9.85 0.76 -16.53
N PRO A 132 10.05 1.32 -15.33
CA PRO A 132 11.25 2.09 -15.00
C PRO A 132 12.53 1.31 -15.29
N PRO A 133 13.65 2.01 -15.58
CA PRO A 133 14.92 1.37 -15.84
C PRO A 133 15.31 0.38 -14.75
N LYS A 134 15.70 -0.82 -15.18
CA LYS A 134 16.15 -1.92 -14.33
C LYS A 134 15.09 -2.50 -13.38
N LEU A 135 13.84 -2.05 -13.42
CA LEU A 135 12.76 -2.76 -12.75
C LEU A 135 12.54 -4.09 -13.48
N LYS A 136 12.79 -5.21 -12.81
CA LYS A 136 12.66 -6.56 -13.37
C LYS A 136 11.30 -7.15 -13.09
N TYR A 137 10.81 -6.98 -11.86
CA TYR A 137 9.51 -7.50 -11.44
C TYR A 137 8.70 -6.40 -10.79
N TRP A 138 7.42 -6.38 -11.14
CA TRP A 138 6.39 -5.57 -10.51
C TRP A 138 5.16 -6.45 -10.29
N LEU A 139 4.79 -6.66 -9.03
CA LEU A 139 3.54 -7.30 -8.64
C LEU A 139 2.67 -6.27 -7.93
N ARG A 140 1.38 -6.27 -8.25
CA ARG A 140 0.41 -5.37 -7.61
C ARG A 140 -0.87 -6.10 -7.27
N SER A 141 -1.37 -5.89 -6.06
CA SER A 141 -2.75 -6.20 -5.70
C SER A 141 -3.51 -4.88 -5.62
N ASP A 142 -4.76 -4.87 -6.05
CA ASP A 142 -5.54 -3.64 -6.19
C ASP A 142 -5.81 -3.01 -4.81
N GLY A 143 -4.97 -2.05 -4.45
CA GLY A 143 -5.02 -1.31 -3.18
C GLY A 143 -3.76 -1.54 -2.33
N PRO A 144 -3.74 -2.56 -1.45
CA PRO A 144 -2.85 -2.54 -0.29
C PRO A 144 -1.46 -3.12 -0.54
N VAL A 145 -1.22 -3.89 -1.59
CA VAL A 145 0.08 -4.57 -1.76
C VAL A 145 0.75 -4.27 -3.09
N GLU A 146 2.00 -3.83 -3.04
CA GLU A 146 2.88 -3.68 -4.20
C GLU A 146 4.26 -4.27 -3.89
N VAL A 147 4.79 -5.03 -4.85
CA VAL A 147 6.13 -5.62 -4.77
C VAL A 147 6.92 -5.19 -6.00
N PHE A 148 8.10 -4.65 -5.75
CA PHE A 148 9.02 -4.20 -6.78
C PHE A 148 10.37 -4.86 -6.60
N ILE A 149 11.00 -5.27 -7.70
CA ILE A 149 12.33 -5.87 -7.68
C ILE A 149 13.14 -5.30 -8.83
N TRP A 150 14.30 -4.73 -8.51
CA TRP A 150 15.24 -4.16 -9.45
C TRP A 150 16.46 -5.04 -9.64
N ARG A 151 17.09 -4.88 -10.79
CA ARG A 151 18.37 -5.51 -11.13
C ARG A 151 19.52 -4.50 -11.26
N HIS A 152 20.73 -4.99 -11.13
CA HIS A 152 21.95 -4.34 -11.59
C HIS A 152 22.07 -4.45 -13.12
N ASN A 153 23.11 -3.85 -13.70
CA ASN A 153 23.32 -3.89 -15.16
C ASN A 153 23.76 -5.27 -15.65
N ASP A 154 24.40 -6.06 -14.79
CA ASP A 154 24.82 -7.45 -15.04
C ASP A 154 23.67 -8.46 -14.96
N GLY A 155 22.49 -8.04 -14.51
CA GLY A 155 21.30 -8.87 -14.37
C GLY A 155 21.01 -9.38 -12.96
N GLU A 156 21.93 -9.20 -12.01
CA GLU A 156 21.74 -9.61 -10.61
C GLU A 156 20.68 -8.75 -9.90
N LEU A 157 20.02 -9.29 -8.88
CA LEU A 157 19.01 -8.54 -8.12
C LEU A 157 19.69 -7.53 -7.19
N SER A 158 19.32 -6.26 -7.34
CA SER A 158 19.99 -5.15 -6.63
C SER A 158 19.17 -4.61 -5.46
N LYS A 159 17.85 -4.74 -5.51
CA LYS A 159 16.92 -4.14 -4.56
C LYS A 159 15.54 -4.77 -4.68
N PHE A 160 14.83 -4.88 -3.57
CA PHE A 160 13.38 -5.06 -3.59
C PHE A 160 12.69 -4.13 -2.60
N GLN A 161 11.43 -3.81 -2.89
CA GLN A 161 10.52 -3.09 -2.00
C GLN A 161 9.20 -3.84 -1.94
N VAL A 162 8.69 -4.03 -0.72
CA VAL A 162 7.40 -4.63 -0.44
C VAL A 162 6.58 -3.60 0.34
N LEU A 163 5.47 -3.17 -0.25
CA LEU A 163 4.47 -2.32 0.36
C LEU A 163 3.28 -3.20 0.76
N ILE A 164 2.85 -3.16 2.01
CA ILE A 164 1.69 -3.90 2.51
C ILE A 164 0.88 -2.98 3.42
N MET A 165 -0.29 -2.56 2.96
CA MET A 165 -1.08 -1.48 3.54
C MET A 165 -0.20 -0.23 3.74
N GLU A 166 -0.05 0.24 4.97
CA GLU A 166 0.86 1.33 5.32
C GLU A 166 2.31 0.88 5.52
N ASN A 167 2.60 -0.42 5.58
CA ASN A 167 3.93 -0.91 5.91
C ASN A 167 4.85 -0.88 4.69
N PHE A 168 6.10 -0.50 4.96
CA PHE A 168 7.19 -0.47 3.99
C PHE A 168 8.31 -1.38 4.45
N ILE A 169 8.76 -2.27 3.55
CA ILE A 169 9.93 -3.12 3.71
C ILE A 169 10.80 -2.96 2.48
N GLU A 170 12.09 -2.72 2.67
CA GLU A 170 13.08 -2.64 1.60
C GLU A 170 14.32 -3.41 1.98
N TRP A 171 14.88 -4.10 0.99
CA TRP A 171 16.28 -4.47 1.02
C TRP A 171 16.96 -3.85 -0.19
N LYS A 172 18.14 -3.25 0.04
CA LYS A 172 18.98 -2.73 -1.04
C LYS A 172 20.40 -3.22 -0.86
N ASP A 173 21.00 -3.66 -1.95
CA ASP A 173 22.41 -4.00 -2.00
C ASP A 173 23.26 -2.84 -1.45
N THR A 174 24.31 -3.15 -0.68
CA THR A 174 25.14 -2.22 0.11
C THR A 174 24.49 -1.51 1.31
N LYS A 175 23.16 -1.43 1.39
CA LYS A 175 22.45 -0.77 2.52
C LYS A 175 21.81 -1.75 3.49
N GLY A 176 21.49 -2.96 3.04
CA GLY A 176 20.81 -3.96 3.86
C GLY A 176 19.30 -3.73 3.94
N LEU A 177 18.71 -4.27 4.99
CA LEU A 177 17.28 -4.29 5.24
C LEU A 177 16.84 -3.02 5.98
N GLN A 178 15.67 -2.50 5.60
CA GLN A 178 15.06 -1.33 6.22
C GLN A 178 13.54 -1.50 6.24
N THR A 179 12.93 -1.03 7.32
CA THR A 179 11.48 -0.97 7.47
C THR A 179 11.01 0.47 7.69
N GLY A 180 9.73 0.71 7.46
CA GLY A 180 9.11 2.00 7.69
C GLY A 180 7.61 1.95 7.49
N ARG A 181 7.01 3.13 7.34
CA ARG A 181 5.59 3.29 7.02
C ARG A 181 5.40 4.32 5.92
N VAL A 182 4.40 4.11 5.07
CA VAL A 182 3.90 5.08 4.10
C VAL A 182 3.10 6.12 4.87
N ILE A 183 3.57 7.37 4.88
CA ILE A 183 2.87 8.51 5.50
C ILE A 183 1.91 9.15 4.50
N SER A 184 2.30 9.21 3.23
CA SER A 184 1.44 9.72 2.18
C SER A 184 1.78 9.12 0.84
N LYS A 185 0.76 9.01 0.00
CA LYS A 185 0.83 8.61 -1.41
C LYS A 185 0.05 9.65 -2.21
N ARG A 186 0.69 10.22 -3.24
CA ARG A 186 0.03 11.14 -4.17
C ARG A 186 0.28 10.76 -5.61
N ASP A 187 -0.80 10.77 -6.36
CA ASP A 187 -0.84 10.59 -7.80
C ASP A 187 -0.09 11.75 -8.47
N ILE A 188 0.89 11.43 -9.32
CA ILE A 188 1.56 12.35 -10.24
C ILE A 188 1.21 11.90 -11.65
N ASP A 189 0.19 12.54 -12.23
CA ASP A 189 -0.23 12.27 -13.59
C ASP A 189 0.38 13.31 -14.54
N THR A 190 1.25 12.84 -15.42
CA THR A 190 1.72 13.61 -16.58
C THR A 190 1.11 13.02 -17.85
N PRO A 191 1.06 13.75 -18.98
CA PRO A 191 0.54 13.22 -20.24
C PRO A 191 1.23 11.95 -20.74
N LEU A 192 2.46 11.67 -20.27
CA LEU A 192 3.30 10.57 -20.74
C LEU A 192 3.52 9.47 -19.71
N ILE A 193 3.40 9.78 -18.41
CA ILE A 193 3.75 8.88 -17.32
C ILE A 193 2.78 9.09 -16.15
N SER A 194 2.26 7.98 -15.62
CA SER A 194 1.59 7.94 -14.32
C SER A 194 2.54 7.38 -13.27
N GLU A 195 2.81 8.20 -12.26
CA GLU A 195 3.68 7.87 -11.13
C GLU A 195 2.96 8.13 -9.82
N ASP A 196 3.45 7.49 -8.77
CA ASP A 196 3.04 7.73 -7.40
C ASP A 196 4.24 8.29 -6.63
N GLU A 197 4.06 9.45 -6.02
CA GLU A 197 5.00 9.95 -5.04
C GLU A 197 4.60 9.48 -3.64
N PHE A 198 5.53 8.78 -3.01
CA PHE A 198 5.42 8.28 -1.67
C PHE A 198 6.29 9.10 -0.72
N VAL A 199 5.79 9.34 0.48
CA VAL A 199 6.58 9.79 1.62
C VAL A 199 6.60 8.66 2.63
N PHE A 200 7.79 8.14 2.92
CA PHE A 200 8.04 7.11 3.90
C PHE A 200 8.57 7.72 5.18
N LYS A 201 8.13 7.23 6.33
CA LYS A 201 8.79 7.41 7.61
C LYS A 201 9.52 6.11 7.94
N LEU A 202 10.83 6.18 7.96
CA LEU A 202 11.67 5.01 8.23
C LEU A 202 11.66 4.75 9.74
N ASP A 203 11.64 3.47 10.11
CA ASP A 203 11.78 3.09 11.50
C ASP A 203 13.24 3.30 11.96
N ASP A 204 13.45 3.53 13.26
CA ASP A 204 14.79 3.69 13.82
C ASP A 204 15.60 2.38 13.84
N GLY A 205 14.90 1.25 13.78
CA GLY A 205 15.45 -0.10 13.67
C GLY A 205 14.58 -0.98 12.79
N ILE A 206 14.98 -2.24 12.61
CA ILE A 206 14.20 -3.21 11.83
C ILE A 206 13.00 -3.66 12.68
N ASP A 207 11.81 -3.59 12.07
CA ASP A 207 10.55 -4.06 12.66
C ASP A 207 10.24 -5.49 12.19
N ASP A 208 10.43 -6.46 13.09
CA ASP A 208 10.26 -7.89 12.80
C ASP A 208 8.83 -8.28 12.43
N ASP A 209 7.82 -7.56 12.90
CA ASP A 209 6.42 -7.83 12.55
C ASP A 209 6.17 -7.50 11.07
N LYS A 210 6.74 -6.38 10.59
CA LYS A 210 6.69 -6.00 9.17
C LYS A 210 7.45 -7.01 8.31
N ILE A 211 8.59 -7.49 8.77
CA ILE A 211 9.35 -8.55 8.10
C ILE A 211 8.54 -9.85 8.05
N GLY A 212 7.91 -10.24 9.15
CA GLY A 212 7.04 -11.41 9.23
C GLY A 212 5.86 -11.33 8.25
N MET A 213 5.22 -10.17 8.15
CA MET A 213 4.16 -9.92 7.16
C MET A 213 4.67 -10.05 5.72
N ALA A 214 5.83 -9.47 5.40
CA ALA A 214 6.44 -9.59 4.07
C ALA A 214 6.79 -11.05 3.73
N LYS A 215 7.39 -11.79 4.66
CA LYS A 215 7.68 -13.24 4.50
C LYS A 215 6.41 -14.03 4.23
N LYS A 216 5.36 -13.78 5.02
CA LYS A 216 4.07 -14.47 4.87
C LYS A 216 3.45 -14.18 3.52
N LEU A 217 3.49 -12.93 3.04
CA LEU A 217 3.02 -12.57 1.71
C LEU A 217 3.80 -13.35 0.64
N LEU A 218 5.12 -13.23 0.64
CA LEU A 218 5.99 -13.79 -0.39
C LEU A 218 5.92 -15.32 -0.45
N THR A 219 5.76 -15.99 0.69
CA THR A 219 5.59 -17.46 0.74
C THR A 219 4.30 -17.93 0.06
N ASN A 220 3.30 -17.06 -0.07
CA ASN A 220 2.03 -17.35 -0.74
C ASN A 220 1.98 -16.83 -2.20
N VAL A 221 3.08 -16.26 -2.71
CA VAL A 221 3.15 -15.80 -4.11
C VAL A 221 3.43 -16.98 -5.02
N ASP A 222 2.62 -17.11 -6.06
CA ASP A 222 2.79 -18.14 -7.09
C ASP A 222 4.06 -17.91 -7.93
N VAL A 223 4.80 -18.99 -8.21
CA VAL A 223 5.99 -19.00 -9.07
C VAL A 223 5.71 -18.52 -10.49
N ASP A 224 4.47 -18.69 -10.96
CA ASP A 224 4.02 -18.18 -12.24
C ASP A 224 3.93 -16.65 -12.26
N LYS A 225 3.80 -16.01 -11.10
CA LYS A 225 3.81 -14.54 -10.98
C LYS A 225 5.23 -14.02 -10.78
N LEU A 226 6.06 -14.76 -10.04
CA LEU A 226 7.43 -14.37 -9.73
C LEU A 226 8.35 -15.59 -9.68
N SER A 227 9.45 -15.56 -10.44
CA SER A 227 10.38 -16.70 -10.53
C SER A 227 10.87 -17.17 -9.15
N GLN A 228 11.04 -18.49 -9.00
CA GLN A 228 11.54 -19.11 -7.75
C GLN A 228 12.83 -18.44 -7.23
N ASP A 229 13.82 -18.20 -8.10
CA ASP A 229 15.09 -17.56 -7.71
C ASP A 229 14.88 -16.18 -7.06
N ALA A 230 13.89 -15.42 -7.53
CA ALA A 230 13.58 -14.11 -6.98
C ALA A 230 12.84 -14.22 -5.63
N LEU A 231 11.95 -15.21 -5.47
CA LEU A 231 11.30 -15.50 -4.20
C LEU A 231 12.32 -15.94 -3.15
N ASP A 232 13.18 -16.90 -3.49
CA ASP A 232 14.23 -17.43 -2.61
C ASP A 232 15.19 -16.32 -2.20
N PHE A 233 15.61 -15.48 -3.15
CA PHE A 233 16.44 -14.31 -2.86
C PHE A 233 15.77 -13.39 -1.83
N MET A 234 14.51 -13.00 -2.04
CA MET A 234 13.82 -12.10 -1.12
C MET A 234 13.64 -12.74 0.26
N LEU A 235 13.21 -14.00 0.32
CA LEU A 235 13.02 -14.72 1.59
C LEU A 235 14.34 -14.86 2.35
N MET A 236 15.45 -15.12 1.66
CA MET A 236 16.79 -15.16 2.24
C MET A 236 17.20 -13.79 2.81
N LYS A 237 16.92 -12.68 2.11
CA LYS A 237 17.27 -11.33 2.59
C LYS A 237 16.37 -10.82 3.71
N LEU A 238 15.19 -11.39 3.87
CA LEU A 238 14.30 -11.12 4.99
C LEU A 238 14.63 -11.99 6.22
N SER A 239 15.49 -13.01 6.08
CA SER A 239 15.83 -13.96 7.13
C SER A 239 16.78 -13.40 8.17
#